data_AF-A0A4Y9YT50-F1
#
_entry.id   AF-A0A4Y9YT50-F1
#
_cell.length_a   1.000
_cell.length_b   1.000
_cell.length_c   1.000
_cell.angle_alpha   90.00
_cell.angle_beta   90.00
_cell.angle_gamma   90.00
#
_symmetry.space_group_name_H-M   'P 1'
#
loop_
_entity.id
_entity.type
_entity.pdbx_description
1 polymer ?
#
loop_
_entity_poly.entity_id
_entity_poly.type
_entity_poly.pdbx_seq_one_letter_code
_entity_poly.pdbx_strand_id
1 'polypeptide(L)'
;MLITVELEQCFATPNDLNEHYHHTHWTCIECRIVSATPDAFDAHCRETHWYCADCKRVFKDGDSLRAHYESNIHKGRKVHCPGVKCSKDFVSSSALIQHLESGGCTSKMTRHDVKKLAVQMDKENIITDAARLLTGPGGSSVPRMTTTSWVTELSKNPRTGLYECVICHAGFKKLTSLNNHLQSPVHDEKIYRCPQTWQGCGVEFNTLGALCQHVEKGNCGVHKFNNTLQNIRRSLLPLLRGMKELDRAAFQKTIPIVAARFPAPMSEAVRSSPAIRKASIYVRSPLERVGDDRLILLDAPNEDALPQETKDYCKEHSISIEPYGLHLDYDHWNVEEILHSIMPEDLGSPSSFTCIGHMAHLNLRDEFLPWKHIIGQVILDKNHRIRTVVNKTDTISQNIYRVFPMEILAGEPTTMVTHKESGCSFIFDLAEVYWNSRLSHEHERILNQFKPEDVVADIFAGVGPFALPAAKKGCAVLANDLNPDSCKSLRLNIENNRVRLDNQVWHSSRD
;
A
#
# COMPACT_ATOMS: atom_id res chain seq x y z
N MET A 1 39.38 21.16 38.81
CA MET A 1 39.09 22.06 39.93
C MET A 1 37.76 21.59 40.52
N LEU A 2 37.79 20.82 41.60
CA LEU A 2 36.56 20.42 42.31
C LEU A 2 36.03 21.67 43.01
N ILE A 3 34.98 22.27 42.47
CA ILE A 3 34.28 23.36 43.15
C ILE A 3 33.42 22.69 44.23
N THR A 4 33.94 22.63 45.45
CA THR A 4 33.13 22.42 46.65
C THR A 4 32.28 23.67 46.83
N VAL A 5 31.01 23.59 46.45
CA VAL A 5 30.01 24.59 46.82
C VAL A 5 29.75 24.39 48.31
N GLU A 6 30.20 25.34 49.15
CA GLU A 6 29.78 25.41 50.56
C GLU A 6 28.26 25.59 50.58
N LEU A 7 27.53 24.51 50.88
CA LEU A 7 26.08 24.54 51.00
C LEU A 7 25.71 24.93 52.44
N GLU A 8 25.54 26.23 52.70
CA GLU A 8 24.80 26.74 53.88
C GLU A 8 23.27 26.76 53.63
N GLN A 9 22.76 25.90 52.75
CA GLN A 9 21.32 25.78 52.48
C GLN A 9 20.82 24.37 52.80
N CYS A 10 19.97 24.27 53.82
CA CYS A 10 19.26 23.04 54.16
C CYS A 10 18.00 22.92 53.29
N PHE A 11 17.91 21.86 52.49
CA PHE A 11 16.73 21.55 51.67
C PHE A 11 15.85 20.51 52.38
N ALA A 12 14.53 20.72 52.37
CA ALA A 12 13.58 19.87 53.10
C ALA A 12 13.39 18.49 52.45
N THR A 13 13.54 18.40 51.13
CA THR A 13 13.47 17.14 50.39
C THR A 13 14.57 17.03 49.33
N PRO A 14 14.93 15.79 48.90
CA PRO A 14 15.83 15.58 47.76
C PRO A 14 15.35 16.22 46.46
N ASN A 15 14.03 16.43 46.32
CA ASN A 15 13.46 17.07 45.14
C ASN A 15 13.73 18.59 45.14
N ASP A 16 13.68 19.23 46.31
CA ASP A 16 13.99 20.66 46.45
C ASP A 16 15.47 20.95 46.15
N LEU A 17 16.37 20.04 46.56
CA LEU A 17 17.79 20.10 46.20
C LEU A 17 17.98 19.95 44.67
N ASN A 18 17.21 19.07 44.03
CA ASN A 18 17.29 18.83 42.60
C ASN A 18 16.75 20.02 41.79
N GLU A 19 15.66 20.65 42.25
CA GLU A 19 15.15 21.91 41.68
C GLU A 19 16.16 23.05 41.84
N HIS A 20 16.81 23.17 43.01
CA HIS A 20 17.88 24.14 43.21
C HIS A 20 19.06 23.93 42.25
N TYR A 21 19.52 22.68 42.06
CA TYR A 21 20.57 22.37 41.09
C TYR A 21 20.16 22.63 39.64
N HIS A 22 18.87 22.48 39.29
CA HIS A 22 18.33 22.80 37.97
C HIS A 22 18.23 24.29 37.69
N HIS A 23 17.96 25.11 38.70
CA HIS A 23 17.70 26.55 38.54
C HIS A 23 18.90 27.45 38.82
N THR A 24 19.85 26.97 39.62
CA THR A 24 20.96 27.80 40.14
C THR A 24 22.32 27.39 39.58
N HIS A 25 22.43 26.18 39.02
CA HIS A 25 23.68 25.62 38.53
C HIS A 25 23.51 24.93 37.17
N TRP A 26 24.53 24.95 36.32
CA TRP A 26 24.53 24.22 35.04
C TRP A 26 24.99 22.77 35.27
N THR A 27 24.10 21.97 35.84
CA THR A 27 24.42 20.60 36.29
C THR A 27 23.80 19.53 35.40
N CYS A 28 24.60 18.55 35.00
CA CYS A 28 24.08 17.35 34.35
C CYS A 28 23.74 16.33 35.44
N ILE A 29 22.45 16.02 35.62
CA ILE A 29 21.99 15.11 36.69
C ILE A 29 22.42 13.67 36.42
N GLU A 30 22.48 13.27 35.14
CA GLU A 30 22.89 11.92 34.76
C GLU A 30 24.39 11.68 35.03
N CYS A 31 25.24 12.67 34.72
CA CYS A 31 26.68 12.57 34.94
C CYS A 31 27.15 13.14 36.29
N ARG A 32 26.27 13.82 37.03
CA ARG A 32 26.56 14.58 38.27
C ARG A 32 27.72 15.57 38.13
N ILE A 33 27.88 16.16 36.94
CA ILE A 33 28.92 17.16 36.64
C ILE A 33 28.31 18.55 36.73
N VAL A 34 28.98 19.44 37.46
CA VAL A 34 28.64 20.86 37.55
C VAL A 34 29.55 21.64 36.61
N SER A 35 28.97 22.29 35.60
CA SER A 35 29.72 23.15 34.68
C SER A 35 29.75 24.59 35.18
N ALA A 36 30.89 25.24 35.03
CA ALA A 36 31.08 26.63 35.48
C ALA A 36 30.38 27.66 34.56
N THR A 37 30.13 27.31 33.31
CA THR A 37 29.47 28.19 32.32
C THR A 37 28.41 27.43 31.51
N PRO A 38 27.38 28.12 30.99
CA PRO A 38 26.37 27.50 30.11
C PRO A 38 26.98 26.84 28.88
N ASP A 39 28.02 27.44 28.30
CA ASP A 39 28.67 26.92 27.09
C ASP A 39 29.44 25.62 27.37
N ALA A 40 30.06 25.51 28.55
CA ALA A 40 30.73 24.29 28.98
C ALA A 40 29.72 23.15 29.26
N PHE A 41 28.54 23.48 29.78
CA PHE A 41 27.44 22.53 29.95
C PHE A 41 26.89 22.05 28.61
N ASP A 42 26.66 22.96 27.67
CA ASP A 42 26.20 22.62 26.32
C ASP A 42 27.22 21.75 25.57
N ALA A 43 28.51 22.05 25.69
CA ALA A 43 29.58 21.23 25.10
C ALA A 43 29.59 19.80 25.69
N HIS A 44 29.57 19.68 27.01
CA HIS A 44 29.48 18.38 27.69
C HIS A 44 28.24 17.59 27.24
N CYS A 45 27.08 18.25 27.17
CA CYS A 45 25.82 17.63 26.76
C CYS A 45 25.84 17.17 25.29
N ARG A 46 26.52 17.90 24.39
CA ARG A 46 26.69 17.48 22.98
C ARG A 46 27.64 16.31 22.81
N GLU A 47 28.66 16.20 23.65
CA GLU A 47 29.66 15.13 23.56
C GLU A 47 29.20 13.84 24.24
N THR A 48 28.41 13.96 25.32
CA THR A 48 28.12 12.82 26.22
C THR A 48 26.66 12.34 26.13
N HIS A 49 25.73 13.18 25.66
CA HIS A 49 24.30 12.89 25.68
C HIS A 49 23.61 13.14 24.32
N TRP A 50 22.43 12.56 24.16
CA TRP A 50 21.53 12.90 23.04
C TRP A 50 20.84 14.23 23.34
N TYR A 51 21.51 15.34 23.04
CA TYR A 51 21.12 16.69 23.43
C TYR A 51 20.64 17.55 22.25
N CYS A 52 19.56 18.31 22.46
CA CYS A 52 19.14 19.37 21.54
C CYS A 52 19.62 20.72 22.06
N ALA A 53 20.57 21.36 21.35
CA ALA A 53 21.12 22.66 21.72
C ALA A 53 20.08 23.79 21.72
N ASP A 54 19.18 23.79 20.74
CA ASP A 54 18.17 24.84 20.59
C ASP A 54 17.08 24.81 21.68
N CYS A 55 16.75 23.61 22.18
CA CYS A 55 15.72 23.40 23.20
C CYS A 55 16.30 23.14 24.60
N LYS A 56 17.63 23.13 24.72
CA LYS A 56 18.40 22.81 25.91
C LYS A 56 17.90 21.59 26.68
N ARG A 57 17.64 20.50 25.96
CA ARG A 57 17.04 19.28 26.52
C ARG A 57 17.83 18.03 26.16
N VAL A 58 18.10 17.20 27.17
CA VAL A 58 18.70 15.86 27.05
C VAL A 58 17.60 14.82 26.83
N PHE A 59 17.85 13.90 25.91
CA PHE A 59 16.96 12.79 25.57
C PHE A 59 17.62 11.45 25.93
N LYS A 60 16.78 10.48 26.25
CA LYS A 60 17.19 9.13 26.67
C LYS A 60 17.95 8.34 25.59
N ASP A 61 17.66 8.58 24.31
CA ASP A 61 18.21 7.85 23.17
C ASP A 61 18.17 8.70 21.89
N GLY A 62 18.96 8.32 20.89
CA GLY A 62 19.08 9.04 19.61
C GLY A 62 17.80 9.03 18.78
N ASP A 63 16.93 8.03 18.93
CA ASP A 63 15.63 7.98 18.24
C ASP A 63 14.66 9.02 18.81
N SER A 64 14.68 9.23 20.13
CA SER A 64 13.90 10.26 20.82
C SER A 64 14.37 11.67 20.45
N LEU A 65 15.68 11.87 20.34
CA LEU A 65 16.25 13.13 19.86
C LEU A 65 15.86 13.39 18.39
N ARG A 66 15.93 12.37 17.53
CA ARG A 66 15.52 12.48 16.13
C ARG A 66 14.02 12.82 16.02
N ALA A 67 13.16 12.11 16.74
CA ALA A 67 11.74 12.42 16.81
C ALA A 67 11.46 13.84 17.33
N HIS A 68 12.29 14.36 18.24
CA HIS A 68 12.22 15.74 18.70
C HIS A 68 12.61 16.75 17.62
N TYR A 69 13.68 16.52 16.85
CA TYR A 69 14.04 17.35 15.70
C TYR A 69 12.99 17.30 14.58
N GLU A 70 12.25 16.19 14.48
CA GLU A 70 11.10 16.09 13.56
C GLU A 70 9.81 16.69 14.12
N SER A 71 9.80 17.11 15.39
CA SER A 71 8.63 17.66 16.05
C SER A 71 8.34 19.11 15.65
N ASN A 72 7.16 19.57 16.08
CA ASN A 72 6.64 20.93 15.86
C ASN A 72 7.59 22.05 16.31
N ILE A 73 8.58 21.74 17.15
CA ILE A 73 9.50 22.72 17.73
C ILE A 73 10.58 23.14 16.71
N HIS A 74 10.97 22.24 15.79
CA HIS A 74 12.08 22.45 14.87
C HIS A 74 11.69 22.57 13.40
N LYS A 75 10.79 21.70 12.90
CA LYS A 75 10.44 21.68 11.46
C LYS A 75 9.48 22.78 11.00
N GLY A 76 8.86 23.51 11.94
CA GLY A 76 7.81 24.49 11.66
C GLY A 76 6.54 23.87 11.08
N ARG A 77 5.43 24.61 11.09
CA ARG A 77 4.16 24.14 10.52
C ARG A 77 4.06 24.61 9.06
N LYS A 78 3.97 23.67 8.12
CA LYS A 78 3.99 23.96 6.67
C LYS A 78 2.62 23.86 6.01
N VAL A 79 1.63 23.24 6.66
CA VAL A 79 0.35 22.88 6.04
C VAL A 79 -0.81 23.39 6.90
N HIS A 80 -1.55 24.37 6.38
CA HIS A 80 -2.75 24.92 7.01
C HIS A 80 -4.00 24.09 6.68
N CYS A 81 -4.95 23.99 7.62
CA CYS A 81 -6.21 23.31 7.37
C CYS A 81 -7.12 24.15 6.45
N PRO A 82 -7.62 23.61 5.32
CA PRO A 82 -8.49 24.36 4.40
C PRO A 82 -9.95 24.51 4.90
N GLY A 83 -10.28 23.99 6.08
CA GLY A 83 -11.64 24.03 6.61
C GLY A 83 -12.08 25.45 6.96
N VAL A 84 -13.26 25.86 6.47
CA VAL A 84 -13.84 27.22 6.59
C VAL A 84 -13.87 27.78 8.03
N LYS A 85 -13.70 26.95 9.07
CA LYS A 85 -13.65 27.35 10.49
C LYS A 85 -12.51 26.70 11.28
N CYS A 86 -11.51 26.12 10.61
CA CYS A 86 -10.41 25.42 11.29
C CYS A 86 -9.11 26.19 11.09
N SER A 87 -8.58 26.76 12.17
CA SER A 87 -7.32 27.51 12.19
C SER A 87 -6.12 26.66 12.61
N LYS A 88 -6.21 25.33 12.51
CA LYS A 88 -5.13 24.41 12.90
C LYS A 88 -4.11 24.27 11.77
N ASP A 89 -2.86 24.24 12.18
CA ASP A 89 -1.70 24.07 11.30
C ASP A 89 -0.96 22.77 11.65
N PHE A 90 -0.35 22.14 10.65
CA PHE A 90 0.27 20.83 10.75
C PHE A 90 1.68 20.82 10.15
N VAL A 91 2.50 19.88 10.63
CA VAL A 91 3.90 19.68 10.17
C VAL A 91 3.94 19.01 8.79
N SER A 92 2.97 18.15 8.47
CA SER A 92 2.91 17.38 7.23
C SER A 92 1.48 17.22 6.70
N SER A 93 1.36 16.85 5.43
CA SER A 93 0.09 16.53 4.79
C SER A 93 -0.58 15.32 5.44
N SER A 94 0.19 14.30 5.82
CA SER A 94 -0.34 13.14 6.57
C SER A 94 -0.98 13.54 7.89
N ALA A 95 -0.40 14.49 8.64
CA ALA A 95 -0.94 14.97 9.91
C ALA A 95 -2.24 15.77 9.72
N LEU A 96 -2.35 16.58 8.65
CA LEU A 96 -3.60 17.24 8.29
C LEU A 96 -4.69 16.21 7.96
N ILE A 97 -4.38 15.20 7.14
CA ILE A 97 -5.36 14.18 6.74
C ILE A 97 -5.84 13.38 7.96
N GLN A 98 -4.96 13.00 8.88
CA GLN A 98 -5.34 12.34 10.13
C GLN A 98 -6.25 13.22 11.01
N HIS A 99 -6.00 14.53 11.06
CA HIS A 99 -6.88 15.48 11.75
C HIS A 99 -8.30 15.49 11.15
N LEU A 100 -8.42 15.40 9.84
CA LEU A 100 -9.68 15.35 9.13
C LEU A 100 -10.39 13.99 9.31
N GLU A 101 -9.65 12.87 9.24
CA GLU A 101 -10.20 11.52 9.41
C GLU A 101 -10.64 11.24 10.85
N SER A 102 -10.01 11.86 11.84
CA SER A 102 -10.43 11.73 13.25
C SER A 102 -11.74 12.45 13.59
N GLY A 103 -12.29 13.25 12.67
CA GLY A 103 -13.48 14.07 12.93
C GLY A 103 -13.23 15.24 13.88
N GLY A 104 -11.97 15.52 14.24
CA GLY A 104 -11.58 16.60 15.15
C GLY A 104 -11.59 17.99 14.51
N CYS A 105 -11.98 18.10 13.24
CA CYS A 105 -12.03 19.34 12.48
C CYS A 105 -13.38 20.04 12.60
N THR A 106 -13.36 21.36 12.79
CA THR A 106 -14.57 22.19 12.87
C THR A 106 -15.34 22.28 11.55
N SER A 107 -14.73 21.87 10.43
CA SER A 107 -15.43 21.68 9.16
C SER A 107 -16.43 20.52 9.17
N LYS A 108 -16.43 19.70 10.24
CA LYS A 108 -17.22 18.46 10.39
C LYS A 108 -16.90 17.39 9.36
N MET A 109 -15.78 17.52 8.66
CA MET A 109 -15.34 16.48 7.76
C MET A 109 -15.02 15.21 8.54
N THR A 110 -15.51 14.08 8.04
CA THR A 110 -15.35 12.77 8.66
C THR A 110 -14.41 11.90 7.83
N ARG A 111 -13.96 10.79 8.41
CA ARG A 111 -13.27 9.72 7.69
C ARG A 111 -14.04 9.25 6.45
N HIS A 112 -15.37 9.17 6.51
CA HIS A 112 -16.17 8.76 5.36
C HIS A 112 -16.09 9.77 4.21
N ASP A 113 -16.10 11.07 4.53
CA ASP A 113 -15.96 12.13 3.54
C ASP A 113 -14.58 12.11 2.88
N VAL A 114 -13.52 11.90 3.68
CA VAL A 114 -12.15 11.72 3.17
C VAL A 114 -12.07 10.51 2.24
N LYS A 115 -12.66 9.37 2.63
CA LYS A 115 -12.73 8.17 1.76
C LYS A 115 -13.48 8.45 0.46
N LYS A 116 -14.62 9.13 0.53
CA LYS A 116 -15.40 9.50 -0.66
C LYS A 116 -14.63 10.40 -1.60
N LEU A 117 -13.95 11.42 -1.07
CA LEU A 117 -13.11 12.32 -1.86
C LEU A 117 -11.93 11.57 -2.49
N ALA A 118 -11.24 10.72 -1.72
CA ALA A 118 -10.12 9.94 -2.23
C ALA A 118 -10.55 9.02 -3.38
N VAL A 119 -11.69 8.34 -3.26
CA VAL A 119 -12.25 7.48 -4.33
C VAL A 119 -12.68 8.30 -5.56
N GLN A 120 -13.26 9.49 -5.36
CA GLN A 120 -13.64 10.39 -6.47
C GLN A 120 -12.43 10.94 -7.23
N MET A 121 -11.32 11.18 -6.53
CA MET A 121 -10.09 11.68 -7.11
C MET A 121 -9.26 10.58 -7.75
N ASP A 122 -9.23 9.38 -7.16
CA ASP A 122 -8.47 8.23 -7.66
C ASP A 122 -9.25 7.44 -8.71
N LYS A 123 -9.53 8.08 -9.85
CA LYS A 123 -10.30 7.50 -10.96
C LYS A 123 -9.66 6.23 -11.54
N GLU A 124 -8.35 6.12 -11.42
CA GLU A 124 -7.54 5.01 -11.94
C GLU A 124 -7.32 3.89 -10.90
N ASN A 125 -7.84 4.06 -9.67
CA ASN A 125 -7.68 3.13 -8.55
C ASN A 125 -6.20 2.81 -8.27
N ILE A 126 -5.33 3.83 -8.34
CA ILE A 126 -3.90 3.70 -8.10
C ILE A 126 -3.66 3.43 -6.61
N ILE A 127 -4.24 4.26 -5.75
CA ILE A 127 -4.07 4.20 -4.30
C ILE A 127 -5.26 3.54 -3.60
N THR A 128 -6.39 3.40 -4.29
CA THR A 128 -7.60 2.74 -3.80
C THR A 128 -7.74 1.34 -4.40
N ASP A 129 -8.21 0.40 -3.59
CA ASP A 129 -8.47 -0.95 -4.05
C ASP A 129 -9.87 -1.06 -4.66
N ALA A 130 -9.93 -1.09 -5.99
CA ALA A 130 -11.17 -1.28 -6.75
C ALA A 130 -11.94 -2.54 -6.35
N ALA A 131 -11.27 -3.58 -5.83
CA ALA A 131 -11.94 -4.79 -5.34
C ALA A 131 -12.78 -4.54 -4.07
N ARG A 132 -12.49 -3.45 -3.35
CA ARG A 132 -13.14 -3.04 -2.09
C ARG A 132 -14.07 -1.83 -2.27
N LEU A 133 -14.35 -1.44 -3.52
CA LEU A 133 -15.26 -0.35 -3.87
C LEU A 133 -16.46 -0.87 -4.66
N LEU A 134 -17.64 -0.30 -4.43
CA LEU A 134 -18.84 -0.61 -5.20
C LEU A 134 -18.75 0.07 -6.57
N THR A 135 -18.82 -0.73 -7.65
CA THR A 135 -18.87 -0.20 -9.02
C THR A 135 -20.32 0.01 -9.42
N GLY A 136 -20.71 1.28 -9.61
CA GLY A 136 -22.02 1.65 -10.15
C GLY A 136 -21.90 2.31 -11.53
N PRO A 137 -23.02 2.63 -12.20
CA PRO A 137 -23.03 3.27 -13.52
C PRO A 137 -22.26 4.61 -13.59
N GLY A 138 -21.93 5.23 -12.45
CA GLY A 138 -21.16 6.47 -12.33
C GLY A 138 -19.71 6.31 -11.83
N GLY A 139 -19.16 5.09 -11.78
CA GLY A 139 -17.78 4.82 -11.33
C GLY A 139 -17.67 4.08 -9.99
N SER A 140 -16.44 3.98 -9.46
CA SER A 140 -16.17 3.42 -8.14
C SER A 140 -16.76 4.31 -7.04
N SER A 141 -17.48 3.73 -6.10
CA SER A 141 -18.09 4.42 -4.97
C SER A 141 -17.83 3.65 -3.68
N VAL A 142 -17.63 4.38 -2.58
CA VAL A 142 -17.52 3.77 -1.26
C VAL A 142 -18.86 3.12 -0.87
N PRO A 143 -18.85 1.94 -0.19
CA PRO A 143 -20.07 1.32 0.32
C PRO A 143 -20.95 2.33 1.11
N ARG A 144 -22.27 2.26 0.89
CA ARG A 144 -23.23 3.10 1.63
C ARG A 144 -23.30 2.61 3.08
N MET A 145 -22.82 3.46 3.98
CA MET A 145 -22.91 3.46 5.44
C MET A 145 -21.95 2.56 6.21
N THR A 146 -21.00 3.22 6.90
CA THR A 146 -20.51 2.84 8.22
C THR A 146 -21.69 2.81 9.17
N THR A 147 -22.18 1.63 9.55
CA THR A 147 -23.13 1.47 10.65
C THR A 147 -22.53 2.15 11.87
N THR A 148 -23.11 3.25 12.36
CA THR A 148 -22.78 3.75 13.69
C THR A 148 -23.30 2.72 14.68
N SER A 149 -22.44 1.79 15.08
CA SER A 149 -22.72 0.86 16.16
C SER A 149 -22.64 1.62 17.48
N TRP A 150 -23.75 1.69 18.21
CA TRP A 150 -23.83 2.33 19.53
C TRP A 150 -23.74 1.25 20.60
N VAL A 151 -22.73 1.33 21.46
CA VAL A 151 -22.52 0.35 22.53
C VAL A 151 -23.14 0.85 23.83
N THR A 152 -23.87 -0.04 24.49
CA THR A 152 -24.49 0.21 25.80
C THR A 152 -23.79 -0.61 26.88
N GLU A 153 -24.15 -0.36 28.14
CA GLU A 153 -23.65 -1.14 29.31
C GLU A 153 -23.87 -2.65 29.16
N LEU A 154 -24.77 -3.08 28.28
CA LEU A 154 -25.04 -4.50 27.97
C LEU A 154 -23.89 -5.22 27.25
N SER A 155 -22.90 -4.48 26.74
CA SER A 155 -21.71 -5.09 26.09
C SER A 155 -20.63 -5.53 27.09
N LYS A 156 -20.94 -5.49 28.39
CA LYS A 156 -20.08 -5.99 29.46
C LYS A 156 -20.23 -7.51 29.57
N ASN A 157 -19.14 -8.24 29.35
CA ASN A 157 -19.11 -9.67 29.52
C ASN A 157 -19.19 -10.03 31.02
N PRO A 158 -20.22 -10.75 31.46
CA PRO A 158 -20.43 -11.05 32.88
C PRO A 158 -19.38 -12.02 33.46
N ARG A 159 -18.67 -12.79 32.62
CA ARG A 159 -17.63 -13.73 33.08
C ARG A 159 -16.29 -13.05 33.32
N THR A 160 -15.93 -12.07 32.49
CA THR A 160 -14.62 -11.39 32.56
C THR A 160 -14.69 -10.01 33.22
N GLY A 161 -15.89 -9.42 33.33
CA GLY A 161 -16.10 -8.08 33.87
C GLY A 161 -15.65 -6.95 32.93
N LEU A 162 -15.22 -7.27 31.71
CA LEU A 162 -14.74 -6.32 30.69
C LEU A 162 -15.82 -6.00 29.66
N TYR A 163 -15.77 -4.81 29.09
CA TYR A 163 -16.55 -4.44 27.90
C TYR A 163 -15.89 -5.04 26.67
N GLU A 164 -16.62 -5.86 25.92
CA GLU A 164 -16.04 -6.66 24.84
C GLU A 164 -16.46 -6.14 23.47
N CYS A 165 -15.50 -5.99 22.56
CA CYS A 165 -15.80 -5.65 21.17
C CYS A 165 -16.42 -6.86 20.46
N VAL A 166 -17.62 -6.68 19.88
CA VAL A 166 -18.34 -7.73 19.16
C VAL A 166 -17.68 -8.17 17.86
N ILE A 167 -16.71 -7.40 17.35
CA ILE A 167 -16.01 -7.67 16.07
C ILE A 167 -14.71 -8.43 16.30
N CYS A 168 -13.93 -8.07 17.33
CA CYS A 168 -12.59 -8.64 17.55
C CYS A 168 -12.38 -9.24 18.94
N HIS A 169 -13.39 -9.22 19.80
CA HIS A 169 -13.35 -9.75 21.17
C HIS A 169 -12.31 -9.08 22.10
N ALA A 170 -11.80 -7.90 21.73
CA ALA A 170 -10.93 -7.11 22.59
C ALA A 170 -11.69 -6.64 23.85
N GLY A 171 -11.11 -6.87 25.03
CA GLY A 171 -11.68 -6.50 26.32
C GLY A 171 -11.19 -5.14 26.82
N PHE A 172 -12.12 -4.28 27.21
CA PHE A 172 -11.86 -2.93 27.71
C PHE A 172 -12.39 -2.74 29.13
N LYS A 173 -11.64 -1.99 29.96
CA LYS A 173 -12.04 -1.69 31.34
C LYS A 173 -13.16 -0.65 31.45
N LYS A 174 -13.34 0.19 30.44
CA LYS A 174 -14.31 1.30 30.43
C LYS A 174 -15.13 1.27 29.14
N LEU A 175 -16.43 1.56 29.24
CA LEU A 175 -17.33 1.68 28.10
C LEU A 175 -16.85 2.74 27.08
N THR A 176 -16.30 3.86 27.56
CA THR A 176 -15.72 4.91 26.71
C THR A 176 -14.56 4.40 25.86
N SER A 177 -13.75 3.48 26.38
CA SER A 177 -12.63 2.90 25.63
C SER A 177 -13.12 1.96 24.53
N LEU A 178 -14.19 1.19 24.78
CA LEU A 178 -14.82 0.37 23.74
C LEU A 178 -15.48 1.24 22.65
N ASN A 179 -16.17 2.32 23.04
CA ASN A 179 -16.72 3.28 22.09
C ASN A 179 -15.64 3.92 21.21
N ASN A 180 -14.52 4.35 21.80
CA ASN A 180 -13.39 4.89 21.05
C ASN A 180 -12.77 3.85 20.11
N HIS A 181 -12.70 2.59 20.53
CA HIS A 181 -12.21 1.49 19.70
C HIS A 181 -13.10 1.25 18.48
N LEU A 182 -14.42 1.25 18.64
CA LEU A 182 -15.36 1.07 17.52
C LEU A 182 -15.42 2.30 16.59
N GLN A 183 -15.16 3.50 17.11
CA GLN A 183 -15.02 4.71 16.30
C GLN A 183 -13.64 4.81 15.62
N SER A 184 -12.67 3.98 16.02
CA SER A 184 -11.35 3.93 15.42
C SER A 184 -11.38 3.23 14.05
N PRO A 185 -10.33 3.36 13.22
CA PRO A 185 -10.24 2.67 11.93
C PRO A 185 -9.88 1.18 12.04
N VAL A 186 -9.85 0.59 13.23
CA VAL A 186 -9.39 -0.80 13.45
C VAL A 186 -10.24 -1.83 12.68
N HIS A 187 -11.54 -1.58 12.52
CA HIS A 187 -12.46 -2.47 11.80
C HIS A 187 -12.83 -1.96 10.41
N ASP A 188 -12.23 -0.85 9.97
CA ASP A 188 -12.49 -0.34 8.64
C ASP A 188 -11.85 -1.23 7.59
N GLU A 189 -12.51 -1.39 6.45
CA GLU A 189 -11.87 -1.99 5.28
C GLU A 189 -10.62 -1.21 4.88
N LYS A 190 -9.55 -1.94 4.56
CA LYS A 190 -8.32 -1.31 4.05
C LYS A 190 -8.48 -0.99 2.58
N ILE A 191 -9.18 0.08 2.30
CA ILE A 191 -9.43 0.51 0.92
C ILE A 191 -8.20 1.13 0.28
N TYR A 192 -7.20 1.55 1.07
CA TYR A 192 -6.00 2.19 0.56
C TYR A 192 -4.87 1.18 0.44
N ARG A 193 -4.08 1.29 -0.63
CA ARG A 193 -2.90 0.48 -0.87
C ARG A 193 -1.74 1.35 -1.31
N CYS A 194 -0.54 0.96 -0.89
CA CYS A 194 0.69 1.55 -1.41
C CYS A 194 0.81 1.14 -2.89
N PRO A 195 0.76 2.08 -3.85
CA PRO A 195 0.63 1.78 -5.27
C PRO A 195 1.86 1.02 -5.80
N GLN A 196 1.65 -0.23 -6.19
CA GLN A 196 2.72 -1.05 -6.80
C GLN A 196 3.11 -0.51 -8.19
N THR A 197 2.19 0.18 -8.87
CA THR A 197 2.45 0.91 -10.13
C THR A 197 3.55 1.95 -9.95
N TRP A 198 3.66 2.55 -8.77
CA TRP A 198 4.71 3.51 -8.41
C TRP A 198 5.83 2.85 -7.58
N GLN A 199 6.07 1.56 -7.82
CA GLN A 199 7.09 0.76 -7.11
C GLN A 199 6.88 0.76 -5.58
N GLY A 200 5.64 0.95 -5.15
CA GLY A 200 5.22 0.81 -3.77
C GLY A 200 5.23 -0.64 -3.30
N CYS A 201 5.23 -0.81 -1.98
CA CYS A 201 5.34 -2.10 -1.33
C CYS A 201 4.03 -2.91 -1.31
N GLY A 202 2.92 -2.34 -1.81
CA GLY A 202 1.60 -3.00 -1.79
C GLY A 202 0.94 -3.11 -0.41
N VAL A 203 1.52 -2.52 0.64
CA VAL A 203 0.92 -2.53 1.98
C VAL A 203 -0.43 -1.83 1.95
N GLU A 204 -1.42 -2.42 2.63
CA GLU A 204 -2.78 -1.91 2.72
C GLU A 204 -3.01 -1.13 4.02
N PHE A 205 -3.83 -0.08 3.95
CA PHE A 205 -4.12 0.84 5.04
C PHE A 205 -5.62 1.12 5.17
N ASN A 206 -6.09 1.25 6.42
CA ASN A 206 -7.47 1.59 6.77
C ASN A 206 -7.77 3.09 6.58
N THR A 207 -6.72 3.94 6.58
CA THR A 207 -6.82 5.40 6.51
C THR A 207 -5.84 5.99 5.49
N LEU A 208 -6.22 7.10 4.85
CA LEU A 208 -5.39 7.79 3.87
C LEU A 208 -4.19 8.43 4.57
N GLY A 209 -4.39 8.95 5.80
CA GLY A 209 -3.30 9.51 6.59
C GLY A 209 -2.21 8.49 6.92
N ALA A 210 -2.55 7.21 7.10
CA ALA A 210 -1.56 6.16 7.33
C ALA A 210 -0.77 5.82 6.05
N LEU A 211 -1.43 5.79 4.88
CA LEU A 211 -0.75 5.65 3.59
C LEU A 211 0.21 6.82 3.34
N CYS A 212 -0.24 8.05 3.50
CA CYS A 212 0.61 9.23 3.30
C CYS A 212 1.80 9.23 4.25
N GLN A 213 1.59 8.90 5.53
CA GLN A 213 2.67 8.80 6.50
C GLN A 213 3.67 7.68 6.13
N HIS A 214 3.18 6.55 5.62
CA HIS A 214 4.03 5.48 5.13
C HIS A 214 4.93 5.93 3.96
N VAL A 215 4.38 6.70 3.02
CA VAL A 215 5.13 7.29 1.90
C VAL A 215 6.13 8.33 2.41
N GLU A 216 5.70 9.27 3.25
CA GLU A 216 6.54 10.34 3.83
C GLU A 216 7.76 9.80 4.60
N LYS A 217 7.65 8.62 5.23
CA LYS A 217 8.77 7.96 5.93
C LYS A 217 9.87 7.44 5.00
N GLY A 218 9.65 7.38 3.69
CA GLY A 218 10.67 7.01 2.70
C GLY A 218 11.10 5.53 2.72
N ASN A 219 10.35 4.67 3.40
CA ASN A 219 10.65 3.23 3.48
C ASN A 219 10.06 2.41 2.31
N CYS A 220 9.37 3.05 1.37
CA CYS A 220 8.83 2.43 0.15
C CYS A 220 9.24 3.21 -1.12
N GLY A 221 9.16 2.55 -2.28
CA GLY A 221 9.57 3.14 -3.57
C GLY A 221 8.71 4.33 -4.03
N VAL A 222 7.50 4.49 -3.49
CA VAL A 222 6.57 5.59 -3.87
C VAL A 222 7.14 6.97 -3.57
N HIS A 223 7.90 7.13 -2.48
CA HIS A 223 8.53 8.43 -2.17
C HIS A 223 9.53 8.85 -3.25
N LYS A 224 10.15 7.88 -3.94
CA LYS A 224 11.11 8.13 -5.02
C LYS A 224 10.45 8.44 -6.36
N PHE A 225 9.13 8.25 -6.48
CA PHE A 225 8.35 8.60 -7.67
C PHE A 225 8.37 10.11 -7.97
N ASN A 226 8.58 10.95 -6.95
CA ASN A 226 8.58 12.40 -7.10
C ASN A 226 10.00 12.99 -7.28
N ASN A 227 11.01 12.15 -7.54
CA ASN A 227 12.38 12.61 -7.76
C ASN A 227 12.59 13.08 -9.21
N THR A 228 13.59 13.94 -9.39
CA THR A 228 13.97 14.60 -10.65
C THR A 228 14.08 13.63 -11.83
N LEU A 229 14.67 12.42 -11.67
CA LEU A 229 14.77 11.49 -12.79
C LEU A 229 13.46 10.79 -13.15
N GLN A 230 12.49 10.62 -12.25
CA GLN A 230 11.19 10.06 -12.61
C GLN A 230 10.37 11.05 -13.47
N ASN A 231 10.50 12.35 -13.17
CA ASN A 231 9.95 13.40 -14.02
C ASN A 231 10.65 13.47 -15.39
N ILE A 232 11.99 13.36 -15.42
CA ILE A 232 12.77 13.29 -16.66
C ILE A 232 12.44 12.02 -17.44
N ARG A 233 12.28 10.89 -16.77
CA ARG A 233 11.94 9.60 -17.38
C ARG A 233 10.57 9.68 -18.06
N ARG A 234 9.57 10.31 -17.43
CA ARG A 234 8.26 10.58 -18.06
C ARG A 234 8.36 11.54 -19.23
N SER A 235 9.18 12.59 -19.16
CA SER A 235 9.35 13.54 -20.27
C SER A 235 10.17 12.97 -21.45
N LEU A 236 10.99 11.94 -21.21
CA LEU A 236 11.78 11.23 -22.23
C LEU A 236 11.04 10.05 -22.86
N LEU A 237 9.84 9.75 -22.39
CA LEU A 237 9.00 8.71 -22.93
C LEU A 237 8.69 9.05 -24.41
N PRO A 238 9.04 8.19 -25.38
CA PRO A 238 8.86 8.51 -26.78
C PRO A 238 7.37 8.61 -27.10
N LEU A 239 6.92 9.70 -27.73
CA LEU A 239 5.51 9.86 -28.15
C LEU A 239 5.29 9.18 -29.50
N LEU A 240 5.21 7.85 -29.49
CA LEU A 240 5.18 7.00 -30.68
C LEU A 240 3.82 7.02 -31.41
N ARG A 241 2.77 7.50 -30.75
CA ARG A 241 1.41 7.85 -31.24
C ARG A 241 0.94 7.11 -32.50
N GLY A 242 -0.07 6.25 -32.35
CA GLY A 242 -0.69 5.55 -33.48
C GLY A 242 0.01 4.24 -33.86
N MET A 243 0.91 3.76 -33.02
CA MET A 243 1.49 2.42 -33.11
C MET A 243 0.37 1.36 -33.11
N LYS A 244 0.37 0.51 -34.14
CA LYS A 244 -0.62 -0.57 -34.36
C LYS A 244 -0.08 -1.96 -34.02
N GLU A 245 1.24 -2.11 -34.04
CA GLU A 245 1.97 -3.31 -33.62
C GLU A 245 3.04 -2.92 -32.60
N LEU A 246 3.17 -3.70 -31.54
CA LEU A 246 4.07 -3.35 -30.43
C LEU A 246 5.55 -3.52 -30.83
N ASP A 247 6.22 -2.40 -31.07
CA ASP A 247 7.68 -2.36 -31.21
C ASP A 247 8.34 -2.04 -29.86
N ARG A 248 8.94 -3.07 -29.25
CA ARG A 248 9.64 -2.96 -27.95
C ARG A 248 10.94 -2.16 -28.06
N ALA A 249 11.60 -2.17 -29.22
CA ALA A 249 12.86 -1.45 -29.41
C ALA A 249 12.64 0.08 -29.38
N ALA A 250 11.46 0.54 -29.80
CA ALA A 250 11.08 1.94 -29.75
C ALA A 250 11.09 2.55 -28.33
N PHE A 251 11.05 1.72 -27.28
CA PHE A 251 11.12 2.14 -25.88
C PHE A 251 12.54 2.24 -25.31
N GLN A 252 13.58 1.98 -26.12
CA GLN A 252 14.96 2.11 -25.69
C GLN A 252 15.35 3.60 -25.56
N LYS A 253 15.83 3.98 -24.38
CA LYS A 253 16.36 5.31 -24.08
C LYS A 253 17.56 5.22 -23.15
N THR A 254 18.53 6.10 -23.38
CA THR A 254 19.68 6.25 -22.47
C THR A 254 19.55 7.59 -21.77
N ILE A 255 19.53 7.57 -20.44
CA ILE A 255 19.45 8.79 -19.61
C ILE A 255 20.83 9.05 -19.00
N PRO A 256 21.40 10.25 -19.16
CA PRO A 256 22.63 10.61 -18.45
C PRO A 256 22.31 10.77 -16.96
N ILE A 257 23.02 10.00 -16.14
CA ILE A 257 22.99 10.06 -14.68
C ILE A 257 24.42 10.07 -14.14
N VAL A 258 24.57 10.02 -12.82
CA VAL A 258 25.87 9.77 -12.18
C VAL A 258 25.83 8.47 -11.38
N ALA A 259 26.98 7.81 -11.30
CA ALA A 259 27.20 6.62 -10.50
C ALA A 259 28.35 6.86 -9.52
N ALA A 260 28.26 6.28 -8.32
CA ALA A 260 29.35 6.28 -7.36
C ALA A 260 30.12 4.97 -7.46
N ARG A 261 31.42 5.05 -7.74
CA ARG A 261 32.32 3.92 -7.92
C ARG A 261 33.12 3.65 -6.65
N PHE A 262 33.11 2.40 -6.23
CA PHE A 262 33.80 1.95 -5.02
C PHE A 262 34.29 0.50 -5.14
N PRO A 263 35.31 0.09 -4.36
CA PRO A 263 35.79 -1.28 -4.32
C PRO A 263 34.71 -2.27 -3.84
N ALA A 264 34.65 -3.47 -4.43
CA ALA A 264 33.64 -4.48 -4.09
C ALA A 264 33.46 -4.78 -2.58
N PRO A 265 34.51 -4.80 -1.73
CA PRO A 265 34.36 -5.03 -0.28
C PRO A 265 33.50 -3.98 0.45
N MET A 266 33.36 -2.78 -0.10
CA MET A 266 32.60 -1.69 0.51
C MET A 266 31.09 -1.74 0.21
N SER A 267 30.64 -2.73 -0.57
CA SER A 267 29.25 -2.82 -1.05
C SER A 267 28.19 -2.75 0.05
N GLU A 268 28.43 -3.39 1.19
CA GLU A 268 27.46 -3.36 2.30
C GLU A 268 27.41 -1.99 2.98
N ALA A 269 28.58 -1.42 3.29
CA ALA A 269 28.68 -0.10 3.91
C ALA A 269 28.01 0.99 3.04
N VAL A 270 28.30 0.99 1.74
CA VAL A 270 27.75 1.97 0.80
C VAL A 270 26.23 1.80 0.62
N ARG A 271 25.71 0.57 0.50
CA ARG A 271 24.26 0.34 0.36
C ARG A 271 23.46 0.66 1.63
N SER A 272 24.06 0.40 2.78
CA SER A 272 23.43 0.64 4.09
C SER A 272 23.43 2.12 4.49
N SER A 273 24.34 2.93 3.92
CA SER A 273 24.45 4.37 4.18
C SER A 273 23.16 5.12 3.83
N PRO A 274 22.56 5.87 4.78
CA PRO A 274 21.38 6.70 4.51
C PRO A 274 21.61 7.74 3.40
N ALA A 275 22.82 8.33 3.34
CA ALA A 275 23.20 9.34 2.35
C ALA A 275 23.16 8.80 0.93
N ILE A 276 23.62 7.55 0.74
CA ILE A 276 23.61 6.88 -0.57
C ILE A 276 22.24 6.25 -0.85
N ARG A 277 21.61 5.59 0.12
CA ARG A 277 20.32 4.92 -0.06
C ARG A 277 19.21 5.89 -0.50
N LYS A 278 19.19 7.10 0.06
CA LYS A 278 18.26 8.17 -0.34
C LYS A 278 18.53 8.69 -1.75
N ALA A 279 19.82 8.85 -2.11
CA ALA A 279 20.24 9.33 -3.42
C ALA A 279 20.29 8.23 -4.50
N SER A 280 20.18 6.95 -4.15
CA SER A 280 20.21 5.84 -5.12
C SER A 280 18.95 5.80 -5.98
N ILE A 281 19.15 5.59 -7.29
CA ILE A 281 18.05 5.42 -8.23
C ILE A 281 17.28 4.12 -7.91
N TYR A 282 15.96 4.17 -8.05
CA TYR A 282 15.14 2.97 -7.87
C TYR A 282 14.98 2.23 -9.21
N VAL A 283 15.86 1.26 -9.43
CA VAL A 283 15.77 0.28 -10.53
C VAL A 283 15.95 -1.13 -9.95
N ARG A 284 15.61 -2.18 -10.72
CA ARG A 284 15.70 -3.58 -10.27
C ARG A 284 17.08 -3.94 -9.71
N SER A 285 18.14 -3.39 -10.30
CA SER A 285 19.51 -3.55 -9.81
C SER A 285 20.27 -2.22 -9.94
N PRO A 286 20.31 -1.39 -8.89
CA PRO A 286 21.05 -0.12 -8.93
C PRO A 286 22.56 -0.32 -8.72
N LEU A 287 23.01 -1.58 -8.54
CA LEU A 287 24.40 -1.93 -8.35
C LEU A 287 24.91 -2.65 -9.61
N GLU A 288 25.95 -2.11 -10.21
CA GLU A 288 26.62 -2.70 -11.36
C GLU A 288 28.05 -3.11 -11.02
N ARG A 289 28.57 -4.08 -11.77
CA ARG A 289 29.93 -4.59 -11.62
C ARG A 289 30.78 -4.10 -12.78
N VAL A 290 31.88 -3.44 -12.44
CA VAL A 290 32.87 -2.95 -13.41
C VAL A 290 34.24 -3.45 -12.98
N GLY A 291 34.67 -4.58 -13.55
CA GLY A 291 35.90 -5.27 -13.14
C GLY A 291 35.85 -5.70 -11.67
N ASP A 292 36.81 -5.19 -10.89
CA ASP A 292 36.94 -5.40 -9.44
C ASP A 292 36.12 -4.40 -8.60
N ASP A 293 35.63 -3.33 -9.23
CA ASP A 293 34.83 -2.30 -8.58
C ASP A 293 33.33 -2.56 -8.72
N ARG A 294 32.57 -1.70 -8.04
CA ARG A 294 31.12 -1.62 -8.11
C ARG A 294 30.71 -0.18 -8.37
N LEU A 295 29.60 -0.04 -9.10
CA LEU A 295 28.92 1.23 -9.31
C LEU A 295 27.56 1.19 -8.64
N ILE A 296 27.24 2.19 -7.82
CA ILE A 296 25.86 2.43 -7.40
C ILE A 296 25.29 3.61 -8.19
N LEU A 297 24.19 3.36 -8.88
CA LEU A 297 23.52 4.34 -9.72
C LEU A 297 22.77 5.35 -8.84
N LEU A 298 23.02 6.64 -9.04
CA LEU A 298 22.43 7.72 -8.27
C LEU A 298 21.36 8.47 -9.08
N ASP A 299 20.34 8.95 -8.37
CA ASP A 299 19.18 9.66 -8.89
C ASP A 299 19.49 11.15 -9.13
N ALA A 300 20.47 11.41 -9.99
CA ALA A 300 20.87 12.77 -10.39
C ALA A 300 21.46 12.79 -11.81
N PRO A 301 21.15 13.82 -12.62
CA PRO A 301 21.67 13.96 -13.98
C PRO A 301 23.17 14.33 -14.04
N ASN A 302 23.70 14.93 -12.97
CA ASN A 302 25.09 15.34 -12.83
C ASN A 302 25.46 15.41 -11.33
N GLU A 303 26.75 15.57 -11.04
CA GLU A 303 27.25 15.64 -9.66
C GLU A 303 26.66 16.84 -8.91
N ASP A 304 26.48 17.99 -9.56
CA ASP A 304 25.95 19.20 -8.93
C ASP A 304 24.55 19.01 -8.32
N ALA A 305 23.71 18.22 -8.98
CA ALA A 305 22.35 17.91 -8.54
C ALA A 305 22.27 16.92 -7.36
N LEU A 306 23.38 16.33 -6.91
CA LEU A 306 23.38 15.43 -5.76
C LEU A 306 23.20 16.18 -4.43
N PRO A 307 22.50 15.59 -3.44
CA PRO A 307 22.44 16.12 -2.08
C PRO A 307 23.85 16.30 -1.48
N GLN A 308 24.04 17.38 -0.71
CA GLN A 308 25.33 17.66 -0.08
C GLN A 308 25.79 16.52 0.84
N GLU A 309 24.87 15.93 1.60
CA GLU A 309 25.11 14.75 2.45
C GLU A 309 25.72 13.58 1.66
N THR A 310 25.27 13.36 0.42
CA THR A 310 25.80 12.31 -0.47
C THR A 310 27.20 12.67 -0.96
N LYS A 311 27.45 13.92 -1.34
CA LYS A 311 28.77 14.40 -1.78
C LYS A 311 29.81 14.28 -0.67
N ASP A 312 29.45 14.66 0.55
CA ASP A 312 30.33 14.62 1.72
C ASP A 312 30.67 13.16 2.09
N TYR A 313 29.68 12.27 2.07
CA TYR A 313 29.89 10.84 2.30
C TYR A 313 30.85 10.23 1.27
N CYS A 314 30.68 10.55 -0.02
CA CYS A 314 31.57 10.06 -1.07
C CYS A 314 33.01 10.54 -0.87
N LYS A 315 33.22 11.81 -0.48
CA LYS A 315 34.56 12.36 -0.20
C LYS A 315 35.22 11.68 0.99
N GLU A 316 34.49 11.51 2.10
CA GLU A 316 35.01 10.88 3.33
C GLU A 316 35.47 9.44 3.09
N HIS A 317 34.74 8.70 2.26
CA HIS A 317 35.00 7.28 1.98
C HIS A 317 35.82 7.04 0.71
N SER A 318 36.40 8.09 0.11
CA SER A 318 37.17 8.00 -1.14
C SER A 318 36.42 7.32 -2.30
N ILE A 319 35.11 7.57 -2.41
CA ILE A 319 34.24 7.06 -3.48
C ILE A 319 34.23 8.08 -4.61
N SER A 320 34.55 7.67 -5.84
CA SER A 320 34.54 8.56 -7.00
C SER A 320 33.15 8.62 -7.64
N ILE A 321 32.70 9.82 -8.01
CA ILE A 321 31.46 10.03 -8.74
C ILE A 321 31.80 10.19 -10.23
N GLU A 322 31.15 9.41 -11.08
CA GLU A 322 31.40 9.42 -12.53
C GLU A 322 30.08 9.50 -13.33
N PRO A 323 30.10 10.12 -14.53
CA PRO A 323 28.95 10.09 -15.44
C PRO A 323 28.62 8.66 -15.86
N TYR A 324 27.34 8.35 -15.92
CA TYR A 324 26.84 7.02 -16.26
C TYR A 324 25.61 7.13 -17.19
N GLY A 325 25.57 6.31 -18.25
CA GLY A 325 24.44 6.24 -19.17
C GLY A 325 23.45 5.15 -18.77
N LEU A 326 22.36 5.50 -18.11
CA LEU A 326 21.32 4.55 -17.74
C LEU A 326 20.52 4.10 -18.97
N HIS A 327 20.75 2.87 -19.40
CA HIS A 327 20.00 2.25 -20.49
C HIS A 327 18.65 1.72 -19.97
N LEU A 328 17.58 2.39 -20.37
CA LEU A 328 16.20 1.94 -20.18
C LEU A 328 15.72 1.26 -21.46
N ASP A 329 15.08 0.12 -21.32
CA ASP A 329 14.42 -0.62 -22.39
C ASP A 329 12.91 -0.78 -22.09
N TYR A 330 12.21 -1.52 -22.93
CA TYR A 330 10.79 -1.83 -22.75
C TYR A 330 10.44 -2.27 -21.33
N ASP A 331 11.23 -3.15 -20.70
CA ASP A 331 10.95 -3.74 -19.39
C ASP A 331 11.03 -2.75 -18.24
N HIS A 332 11.71 -1.63 -18.45
CA HIS A 332 11.80 -0.59 -17.45
C HIS A 332 10.48 0.16 -17.32
N TRP A 333 9.66 0.26 -18.37
CA TRP A 333 8.40 1.01 -18.41
C TRP A 333 7.20 0.18 -17.93
N ASN A 334 6.27 0.83 -17.23
CA ASN A 334 5.03 0.18 -16.79
C ASN A 334 3.94 0.22 -17.90
N VAL A 335 2.83 -0.49 -17.67
CA VAL A 335 1.71 -0.58 -18.63
C VAL A 335 1.18 0.81 -18.98
N GLU A 336 0.91 1.66 -17.99
CA GLU A 336 0.35 3.00 -18.19
C GLU A 336 1.29 3.88 -19.02
N GLU A 337 2.59 3.89 -18.72
CA GLU A 337 3.61 4.62 -19.49
C GLU A 337 3.61 4.15 -20.94
N ILE A 338 3.68 2.84 -21.18
CA ILE A 338 3.70 2.29 -22.55
C ILE A 338 2.42 2.66 -23.31
N LEU A 339 1.25 2.49 -22.68
CA LEU A 339 -0.03 2.79 -23.33
C LEU A 339 -0.18 4.30 -23.59
N HIS A 340 0.23 5.15 -22.64
CA HIS A 340 0.25 6.60 -22.82
C HIS A 340 1.19 7.03 -23.95
N SER A 341 2.31 6.34 -24.18
CA SER A 341 3.25 6.62 -25.28
C SER A 341 2.65 6.32 -26.66
N ILE A 342 1.91 5.22 -26.79
CA ILE A 342 1.38 4.74 -28.07
C ILE A 342 0.00 5.31 -28.43
N MET A 343 -0.82 5.65 -27.44
CA MET A 343 -2.19 6.10 -27.65
C MET A 343 -2.27 7.60 -27.98
N PRO A 344 -3.33 8.03 -28.68
CA PRO A 344 -3.64 9.45 -28.87
C PRO A 344 -3.83 10.19 -27.53
N GLU A 345 -3.48 11.47 -27.47
CA GLU A 345 -3.53 12.28 -26.23
C GLU A 345 -4.95 12.50 -25.70
N ASP A 346 -5.92 12.54 -26.61
CA ASP A 346 -7.33 12.77 -26.34
C ASP A 346 -8.06 11.53 -25.84
N LEU A 347 -7.47 10.33 -26.01
CA LEU A 347 -8.12 9.05 -25.71
C LEU A 347 -8.09 8.67 -24.21
N GLY A 348 -7.21 9.31 -23.44
CA GLY A 348 -6.99 8.96 -22.02
C GLY A 348 -6.46 7.53 -21.81
N SER A 349 -6.46 7.07 -20.56
CA SER A 349 -6.03 5.71 -20.21
C SER A 349 -7.17 4.69 -20.41
N PRO A 350 -6.88 3.46 -20.89
CA PRO A 350 -7.87 2.40 -20.97
C PRO A 350 -8.36 1.97 -19.58
N SER A 351 -9.49 1.26 -19.54
CA SER A 351 -10.06 0.73 -18.31
C SER A 351 -9.10 -0.23 -17.59
N SER A 352 -9.10 -0.18 -16.25
CA SER A 352 -8.37 -1.15 -15.45
C SER A 352 -8.89 -2.57 -15.71
N PHE A 353 -7.99 -3.55 -15.66
CA PHE A 353 -8.33 -4.96 -15.85
C PHE A 353 -8.56 -5.65 -14.51
N THR A 354 -9.32 -6.74 -14.54
CA THR A 354 -9.48 -7.64 -13.40
C THR A 354 -8.79 -8.96 -13.70
N CYS A 355 -8.16 -9.55 -12.69
CA CYS A 355 -7.59 -10.90 -12.81
C CYS A 355 -8.53 -11.95 -12.22
N ILE A 356 -8.69 -13.05 -12.94
CA ILE A 356 -9.26 -14.29 -12.44
C ILE A 356 -8.21 -15.36 -12.66
N GLY A 357 -7.55 -15.79 -11.58
CA GLY A 357 -6.46 -16.77 -11.70
C GLY A 357 -5.32 -16.23 -12.56
N HIS A 358 -5.03 -16.90 -13.67
CA HIS A 358 -4.01 -16.54 -14.65
C HIS A 358 -4.57 -15.81 -15.88
N MET A 359 -5.82 -15.33 -15.82
CA MET A 359 -6.48 -14.61 -16.90
C MET A 359 -6.74 -13.16 -16.50
N ALA A 360 -6.42 -12.22 -17.40
CA ALA A 360 -6.83 -10.83 -17.28
C ALA A 360 -8.06 -10.60 -18.15
N HIS A 361 -9.10 -9.97 -17.62
CA HIS A 361 -10.24 -9.54 -18.42
C HIS A 361 -10.41 -8.02 -18.38
N LEU A 362 -10.64 -7.45 -19.57
CA LEU A 362 -10.88 -6.03 -19.81
C LEU A 362 -12.33 -5.78 -20.22
N ASN A 363 -12.76 -4.52 -20.08
CA ASN A 363 -13.98 -4.00 -20.67
C ASN A 363 -13.57 -2.76 -21.48
N LEU A 364 -13.04 -2.97 -22.67
CA LEU A 364 -12.58 -1.88 -23.53
C LEU A 364 -13.79 -1.11 -24.08
N ARG A 365 -13.71 0.23 -24.03
CA ARG A 365 -14.65 1.10 -24.74
C ARG A 365 -14.33 1.10 -26.23
N ASP A 366 -15.32 1.42 -27.07
CA ASP A 366 -15.19 1.44 -28.53
C ASP A 366 -13.99 2.23 -29.03
N GLU A 367 -13.69 3.34 -28.37
CA GLU A 367 -12.57 4.23 -28.66
C GLU A 367 -11.19 3.54 -28.55
N PHE A 368 -11.05 2.50 -27.71
CA PHE A 368 -9.80 1.72 -27.54
C PHE A 368 -9.72 0.47 -28.41
N LEU A 369 -10.82 0.06 -29.06
CA LEU A 369 -10.84 -1.15 -29.90
C LEU A 369 -9.75 -1.16 -31.00
N PRO A 370 -9.37 -0.02 -31.63
CA PRO A 370 -8.29 -0.02 -32.61
C PRO A 370 -6.91 -0.46 -32.06
N TRP A 371 -6.70 -0.41 -30.74
CA TRP A 371 -5.47 -0.81 -30.05
C TRP A 371 -5.63 -2.06 -29.19
N LYS A 372 -6.78 -2.76 -29.25
CA LYS A 372 -7.12 -3.86 -28.33
C LYS A 372 -6.05 -4.94 -28.21
N HIS A 373 -5.41 -5.32 -29.32
CA HIS A 373 -4.35 -6.34 -29.31
C HIS A 373 -3.06 -5.84 -28.67
N ILE A 374 -2.68 -4.58 -28.89
CA ILE A 374 -1.50 -4.01 -28.22
C ILE A 374 -1.77 -3.88 -26.72
N ILE A 375 -2.96 -3.41 -26.32
CA ILE A 375 -3.35 -3.33 -24.91
C ILE A 375 -3.23 -4.72 -24.26
N GLY A 376 -3.78 -5.74 -24.93
CA GLY A 376 -3.67 -7.13 -24.49
C GLY A 376 -2.21 -7.58 -24.36
N GLN A 377 -1.38 -7.31 -25.37
CA GLN A 377 0.02 -7.72 -25.39
C GLN A 377 0.86 -7.02 -24.30
N VAL A 378 0.65 -5.73 -24.07
CA VAL A 378 1.36 -4.98 -23.02
C VAL A 378 0.97 -5.49 -21.64
N ILE A 379 -0.32 -5.76 -21.40
CA ILE A 379 -0.77 -6.35 -20.13
C ILE A 379 -0.14 -7.74 -19.93
N LEU A 380 -0.11 -8.57 -20.97
CA LEU A 380 0.52 -9.89 -20.91
C LEU A 380 2.02 -9.79 -20.59
N ASP A 381 2.76 -8.97 -21.33
CA ASP A 381 4.21 -8.79 -21.17
C ASP A 381 4.57 -8.31 -19.74
N LYS A 382 3.78 -7.39 -19.18
CA LYS A 382 4.06 -6.77 -17.88
C LYS A 382 3.59 -7.58 -16.68
N ASN A 383 2.81 -8.63 -16.88
CA ASN A 383 2.23 -9.43 -15.81
C ASN A 383 2.57 -10.92 -15.98
N HIS A 384 3.73 -11.34 -15.47
CA HIS A 384 4.23 -12.73 -15.55
C HIS A 384 3.28 -13.84 -15.03
N ARG A 385 2.24 -13.49 -14.27
CA ARG A 385 1.22 -14.45 -13.78
C ARG A 385 0.09 -14.67 -14.78
N ILE A 386 -0.09 -13.75 -15.72
CA ILE A 386 -1.16 -13.75 -16.70
C ILE A 386 -0.66 -14.54 -17.91
N ARG A 387 -1.51 -15.44 -18.41
CA ARG A 387 -1.25 -16.25 -19.62
C ARG A 387 -2.16 -15.90 -20.77
N THR A 388 -3.36 -15.39 -20.46
CA THR A 388 -4.36 -14.97 -21.44
C THR A 388 -4.98 -13.65 -21.02
N VAL A 389 -5.14 -12.75 -21.99
CA VAL A 389 -5.84 -11.48 -21.82
C VAL A 389 -7.07 -11.49 -22.72
N VAL A 390 -8.24 -11.23 -22.14
CA VAL A 390 -9.53 -11.23 -22.84
C VAL A 390 -10.24 -9.89 -22.68
N ASN A 391 -11.14 -9.57 -23.61
CA ASN A 391 -12.03 -8.42 -23.54
C ASN A 391 -13.48 -8.90 -23.53
N LYS A 392 -14.31 -8.32 -22.65
CA LYS A 392 -15.75 -8.52 -22.68
C LYS A 392 -16.35 -7.61 -23.74
N THR A 393 -17.03 -8.20 -24.73
CA THR A 393 -17.49 -7.45 -25.91
C THR A 393 -18.89 -6.86 -25.73
N ASP A 394 -19.66 -7.30 -24.74
CA ASP A 394 -21.00 -6.79 -24.46
C ASP A 394 -21.34 -6.83 -22.96
N THR A 395 -22.31 -6.01 -22.56
CA THR A 395 -23.06 -6.12 -21.31
C THR A 395 -23.83 -7.45 -21.24
N ILE A 396 -24.24 -7.88 -20.04
CA ILE A 396 -25.01 -9.13 -19.82
C ILE A 396 -26.27 -9.09 -20.69
N SER A 397 -26.19 -9.64 -21.90
CA SER A 397 -27.24 -9.56 -22.90
C SER A 397 -28.22 -10.69 -22.65
N GLN A 398 -29.24 -10.46 -21.83
CA GLN A 398 -30.51 -11.24 -21.73
C GLN A 398 -30.44 -12.79 -21.70
N ASN A 399 -29.26 -13.41 -21.56
CA ASN A 399 -29.09 -14.85 -21.61
C ASN A 399 -29.29 -15.42 -20.21
N ILE A 400 -30.13 -16.46 -20.12
CA ILE A 400 -30.49 -17.18 -18.90
C ILE A 400 -29.26 -17.69 -18.12
N TYR A 401 -28.12 -17.87 -18.78
CA TYR A 401 -26.87 -18.36 -18.17
C TYR A 401 -25.92 -17.26 -17.66
N ARG A 402 -26.23 -15.97 -17.91
CA ARG A 402 -25.44 -14.80 -17.44
C ARG A 402 -23.96 -14.79 -17.86
N VAL A 403 -23.64 -15.43 -18.98
CA VAL A 403 -22.30 -15.45 -19.58
C VAL A 403 -22.00 -14.17 -20.37
N PHE A 404 -20.72 -13.84 -20.51
CA PHE A 404 -20.25 -12.69 -21.28
C PHE A 404 -19.56 -13.19 -22.55
N PRO A 405 -19.97 -12.73 -23.75
CA PRO A 405 -19.16 -12.95 -24.94
C PRO A 405 -17.80 -12.30 -24.75
N MET A 406 -16.74 -13.06 -25.02
CA MET A 406 -15.37 -12.61 -24.85
C MET A 406 -14.56 -12.83 -26.11
N GLU A 407 -13.63 -11.92 -26.35
CA GLU A 407 -12.59 -12.07 -27.37
C GLU A 407 -11.23 -12.18 -26.69
N ILE A 408 -10.35 -13.01 -27.25
CA ILE A 408 -8.96 -13.12 -26.78
C ILE A 408 -8.15 -12.00 -27.44
N LEU A 409 -7.49 -11.20 -26.61
CA LEU A 409 -6.66 -10.08 -27.07
C LEU A 409 -5.19 -10.49 -27.25
N ALA A 410 -4.66 -11.30 -26.32
CA ALA A 410 -3.28 -11.79 -26.33
C ALA A 410 -3.11 -13.05 -25.47
N GLY A 411 -2.06 -13.83 -25.75
CA GLY A 411 -1.65 -14.99 -24.96
C GLY A 411 -2.19 -16.32 -25.46
N GLU A 412 -2.36 -17.28 -24.55
CA GLU A 412 -2.85 -18.62 -24.88
C GLU A 412 -4.31 -18.56 -25.38
N PRO A 413 -4.66 -19.26 -26.49
CA PRO A 413 -6.00 -19.21 -27.10
C PRO A 413 -7.01 -20.06 -26.31
N THR A 414 -7.20 -19.76 -25.02
CA THR A 414 -8.11 -20.50 -24.14
C THR A 414 -8.86 -19.55 -23.19
N THR A 415 -10.12 -19.87 -22.91
CA THR A 415 -10.94 -19.23 -21.88
C THR A 415 -11.07 -20.09 -20.62
N MET A 416 -10.36 -21.23 -20.58
CA MET A 416 -10.24 -22.05 -19.38
C MET A 416 -9.38 -21.34 -18.34
N VAL A 417 -9.87 -21.27 -17.11
CA VAL A 417 -9.17 -20.63 -16.00
C VAL A 417 -9.08 -21.56 -14.81
N THR A 418 -8.02 -21.39 -14.02
CA THR A 418 -7.88 -21.99 -12.70
C THR A 418 -7.78 -20.90 -11.66
N HIS A 419 -8.74 -20.86 -10.75
CA HIS A 419 -8.83 -19.88 -9.67
C HIS A 419 -8.78 -20.59 -8.31
N LYS A 420 -8.14 -19.96 -7.32
CA LYS A 420 -8.06 -20.51 -5.95
C LYS A 420 -8.76 -19.56 -4.99
N GLU A 421 -9.72 -20.09 -4.26
CA GLU A 421 -10.51 -19.34 -3.27
C GLU A 421 -10.95 -20.29 -2.16
N SER A 422 -11.04 -19.81 -0.90
CA SER A 422 -11.60 -20.58 0.22
C SER A 422 -11.00 -21.98 0.39
N GLY A 423 -9.68 -22.13 0.18
CA GLY A 423 -8.97 -23.41 0.26
C GLY A 423 -9.33 -24.42 -0.85
N CYS A 424 -10.00 -23.98 -1.90
CA CYS A 424 -10.42 -24.79 -3.05
C CYS A 424 -9.82 -24.24 -4.35
N SER A 425 -9.70 -25.12 -5.35
CA SER A 425 -9.23 -24.79 -6.70
C SER A 425 -10.36 -25.03 -7.71
N PHE A 426 -10.80 -23.98 -8.38
CA PHE A 426 -11.89 -23.99 -9.34
C PHE A 426 -11.32 -23.91 -10.75
N ILE A 427 -11.66 -24.89 -11.58
CA ILE A 427 -11.35 -24.99 -12.99
C ILE A 427 -12.66 -24.85 -13.75
N PHE A 428 -12.72 -23.91 -14.68
CA PHE A 428 -13.93 -23.63 -15.46
C PHE A 428 -13.60 -22.80 -16.70
N ASP A 429 -14.53 -22.77 -17.66
CA ASP A 429 -14.45 -21.89 -18.82
C ASP A 429 -15.13 -20.54 -18.53
N LEU A 430 -14.36 -19.45 -18.49
CA LEU A 430 -14.92 -18.13 -18.19
C LEU A 430 -15.91 -17.63 -19.25
N ALA A 431 -15.87 -18.17 -20.48
CA ALA A 431 -16.83 -17.85 -21.54
C ALA A 431 -18.18 -18.55 -21.35
N GLU A 432 -18.18 -19.72 -20.71
CA GLU A 432 -19.37 -20.57 -20.59
C GLU A 432 -20.00 -20.52 -19.18
N VAL A 433 -19.30 -19.96 -18.18
CA VAL A 433 -19.83 -19.86 -16.81
C VAL A 433 -19.72 -18.46 -16.21
N TYR A 434 -20.65 -18.13 -15.31
CA TYR A 434 -20.57 -16.90 -14.52
C TYR A 434 -19.61 -17.07 -13.34
N TRP A 435 -18.64 -16.15 -13.23
CA TRP A 435 -17.75 -16.04 -12.07
C TRP A 435 -17.52 -14.57 -11.70
N ASN A 436 -17.46 -14.29 -10.39
CA ASN A 436 -17.15 -12.96 -9.87
C ASN A 436 -16.21 -13.06 -8.66
N SER A 437 -14.93 -12.77 -8.87
CA SER A 437 -13.91 -12.80 -7.83
C SER A 437 -14.12 -11.78 -6.70
N ARG A 438 -14.98 -10.76 -6.89
CA ARG A 438 -15.29 -9.76 -5.85
C ARG A 438 -16.17 -10.31 -4.73
N LEU A 439 -16.83 -11.44 -4.94
CA LEU A 439 -17.70 -12.07 -3.96
C LEU A 439 -16.92 -12.95 -2.96
N SER A 440 -15.61 -13.10 -3.09
CA SER A 440 -14.80 -14.01 -2.27
C SER A 440 -14.94 -13.75 -0.76
N HIS A 441 -14.97 -12.49 -0.34
CA HIS A 441 -15.18 -12.13 1.07
C HIS A 441 -16.57 -12.48 1.57
N GLU A 442 -17.58 -12.32 0.71
CA GLU A 442 -18.96 -12.68 1.03
C GLU A 442 -19.13 -14.20 1.10
N HIS A 443 -18.45 -14.94 0.21
CA HIS A 443 -18.36 -16.39 0.26
C HIS A 443 -17.77 -16.82 1.61
N GLU A 444 -16.61 -16.28 1.99
CA GLU A 444 -15.94 -16.60 3.24
C GLU A 444 -16.82 -16.28 4.47
N ARG A 445 -17.49 -15.12 4.47
CA ARG A 445 -18.39 -14.69 5.56
C ARG A 445 -19.53 -15.68 5.78
N ILE A 446 -20.15 -16.16 4.71
CA ILE A 446 -21.25 -17.15 4.79
C ILE A 446 -20.70 -18.52 5.17
N LEU A 447 -19.62 -18.96 4.53
CA LEU A 447 -18.98 -20.25 4.80
C LEU A 447 -18.54 -20.40 6.26
N ASN A 448 -18.13 -19.32 6.92
CA ASN A 448 -17.73 -19.32 8.33
C ASN A 448 -18.90 -19.50 9.31
N GLN A 449 -20.14 -19.40 8.85
CA GLN A 449 -21.32 -19.68 9.67
C GLN A 449 -21.69 -21.17 9.64
N PHE A 450 -21.22 -21.92 8.64
CA PHE A 450 -21.55 -23.34 8.50
C PHE A 450 -20.78 -24.22 9.49
N LYS A 451 -21.49 -25.23 9.99
CA LYS A 451 -20.98 -26.28 10.87
C LYS A 451 -21.00 -27.63 10.14
N PRO A 452 -20.13 -28.59 10.51
CA PRO A 452 -20.06 -29.89 9.84
C PRO A 452 -21.39 -30.65 9.77
N GLU A 453 -22.30 -30.41 10.71
CA GLU A 453 -23.59 -31.08 10.81
C GLU A 453 -24.69 -30.46 9.91
N ASP A 454 -24.39 -29.30 9.29
CA ASP A 454 -25.37 -28.58 8.48
C ASP A 454 -25.62 -29.28 7.13
N VAL A 455 -26.86 -29.12 6.65
CA VAL A 455 -27.26 -29.47 5.28
C VAL A 455 -27.41 -28.19 4.48
N VAL A 456 -26.58 -28.01 3.45
CA VAL A 456 -26.52 -26.79 2.63
C VAL A 456 -27.15 -27.07 1.26
N ALA A 457 -28.19 -26.31 0.89
CA ALA A 457 -28.78 -26.35 -0.44
C ALA A 457 -28.34 -25.13 -1.24
N ASP A 458 -27.37 -25.31 -2.14
CA ASP A 458 -26.89 -24.30 -3.07
C ASP A 458 -27.65 -24.39 -4.39
N ILE A 459 -28.71 -23.60 -4.50
CA ILE A 459 -29.68 -23.66 -5.61
C ILE A 459 -29.17 -23.03 -6.92
N PHE A 460 -28.09 -22.25 -6.86
CA PHE A 460 -27.42 -21.58 -7.99
C PHE A 460 -25.90 -21.73 -7.85
N ALA A 461 -25.46 -22.99 -7.77
CA ALA A 461 -24.12 -23.33 -7.33
C ALA A 461 -23.02 -22.89 -8.31
N GLY A 462 -23.33 -22.63 -9.58
CA GLY A 462 -22.34 -22.37 -10.61
C GLY A 462 -21.27 -23.46 -10.62
N VAL A 463 -20.01 -23.06 -10.48
CA VAL A 463 -18.86 -23.98 -10.39
C VAL A 463 -18.54 -24.43 -8.97
N GLY A 464 -19.35 -24.03 -7.99
CA GLY A 464 -19.36 -24.47 -6.59
C GLY A 464 -18.56 -23.64 -5.58
N PRO A 465 -18.49 -22.29 -5.65
CA PRO A 465 -17.73 -21.50 -4.68
C PRO A 465 -18.25 -21.62 -3.24
N PHE A 466 -19.53 -21.92 -3.03
CA PHE A 466 -20.06 -22.27 -1.70
C PHE A 466 -20.05 -23.78 -1.47
N ALA A 467 -20.52 -24.55 -2.46
CA ALA A 467 -20.71 -25.99 -2.33
C ALA A 467 -19.42 -26.75 -1.96
N LEU A 468 -18.31 -26.49 -2.64
CA LEU A 468 -17.06 -27.21 -2.41
C LEU A 468 -16.43 -26.90 -1.05
N PRO A 469 -16.26 -25.62 -0.65
CA PRO A 469 -15.74 -25.32 0.68
C PRO A 469 -16.65 -25.82 1.81
N ALA A 470 -17.97 -25.73 1.66
CA ALA A 470 -18.91 -26.27 2.64
C ALA A 470 -18.76 -27.79 2.80
N ALA A 471 -18.68 -28.53 1.69
CA ALA A 471 -18.44 -29.97 1.72
C ALA A 471 -17.09 -30.31 2.37
N LYS A 472 -16.02 -29.57 2.08
CA LYS A 472 -14.71 -29.75 2.75
C LYS A 472 -14.76 -29.49 4.26
N LYS A 473 -15.68 -28.64 4.74
CA LYS A 473 -15.91 -28.43 6.18
C LYS A 473 -16.69 -29.58 6.85
N GLY A 474 -17.22 -30.52 6.07
CA GLY A 474 -17.94 -31.69 6.56
C GLY A 474 -19.45 -31.65 6.32
N CYS A 475 -20.00 -30.52 5.87
CA CYS A 475 -21.43 -30.34 5.61
C CYS A 475 -21.92 -31.31 4.53
N ALA A 476 -23.20 -31.70 4.61
CA ALA A 476 -23.89 -32.34 3.50
C ALA A 476 -24.41 -31.25 2.55
N VAL A 477 -24.05 -31.30 1.26
CA VAL A 477 -24.40 -30.26 0.29
C VAL A 477 -25.25 -30.83 -0.85
N LEU A 478 -26.26 -30.07 -1.26
CA LEU A 478 -27.02 -30.24 -2.49
C LEU A 478 -26.70 -29.05 -3.39
N ALA A 479 -26.11 -29.30 -4.56
CA ALA A 479 -25.65 -28.24 -5.45
C ALA A 479 -26.35 -28.36 -6.81
N ASN A 480 -27.11 -27.34 -7.16
CA ASN A 480 -27.90 -27.27 -8.38
C ASN A 480 -27.50 -26.03 -9.19
N ASP A 481 -27.45 -26.16 -10.51
CA ASP A 481 -27.34 -25.01 -11.40
C ASP A 481 -28.12 -25.27 -12.69
N LEU A 482 -28.61 -24.20 -13.32
CA LEU A 482 -29.33 -24.28 -14.59
C LEU A 482 -28.37 -24.43 -15.79
N ASN A 483 -27.16 -23.89 -15.68
CA ASN A 483 -26.18 -23.89 -16.76
C ASN A 483 -25.44 -25.23 -16.80
N PRO A 484 -25.57 -26.03 -17.87
CA PRO A 484 -24.91 -27.33 -17.97
C PRO A 484 -23.38 -27.25 -17.91
N ASP A 485 -22.76 -26.15 -18.34
CA ASP A 485 -21.30 -25.98 -18.29
C ASP A 485 -20.81 -25.62 -16.88
N SER A 486 -21.64 -24.92 -16.10
CA SER A 486 -21.44 -24.80 -14.65
C SER A 486 -21.45 -26.18 -13.99
N CYS A 487 -22.43 -27.02 -14.33
CA CYS A 487 -22.55 -28.38 -13.81
C CYS A 487 -21.35 -29.27 -14.18
N LYS A 488 -20.86 -29.19 -15.43
CA LYS A 488 -19.64 -29.90 -15.87
C LYS A 488 -18.42 -29.44 -15.06
N SER A 489 -18.25 -28.14 -14.91
CA SER A 489 -17.15 -27.54 -14.14
C SER A 489 -17.23 -27.92 -12.66
N LEU A 490 -18.43 -27.93 -12.07
CA LEU A 490 -18.66 -28.34 -10.69
C LEU A 490 -18.21 -29.79 -10.46
N ARG A 491 -18.58 -30.72 -11.34
CA ARG A 491 -18.14 -32.13 -11.25
C ARG A 491 -16.63 -32.27 -11.32
N LEU A 492 -15.99 -31.60 -12.28
CA LEU A 492 -14.54 -31.54 -12.38
C LEU A 492 -13.91 -30.98 -11.10
N ASN A 493 -14.51 -29.94 -10.52
CA ASN A 493 -14.00 -29.31 -9.31
C ASN A 493 -14.16 -30.19 -8.08
N ILE A 494 -15.23 -30.99 -7.96
CA ILE A 494 -15.40 -31.98 -6.88
C ILE A 494 -14.23 -32.96 -6.86
N GLU A 495 -13.89 -33.52 -8.02
CA GLU A 495 -12.77 -34.45 -8.18
C GLU A 495 -11.43 -33.77 -7.87
N ASN A 496 -11.17 -32.61 -8.48
CA ASN A 496 -9.93 -31.86 -8.31
C ASN A 496 -9.68 -31.44 -6.85
N ASN A 497 -10.75 -31.17 -6.10
CA ASN A 497 -10.69 -30.78 -4.69
C ASN A 497 -10.75 -31.96 -3.72
N ARG A 498 -10.86 -33.20 -4.22
CA ARG A 498 -10.94 -34.44 -3.43
C ARG A 498 -12.09 -34.41 -2.41
N VAL A 499 -13.22 -33.83 -2.80
CA VAL A 499 -14.44 -33.87 -1.99
C VAL A 499 -15.04 -35.28 -2.10
N ARG A 500 -15.35 -35.92 -0.97
CA ARG A 500 -15.87 -37.29 -0.95
C ARG A 500 -17.35 -37.27 -1.38
N LEU A 501 -17.69 -37.98 -2.46
CA LEU A 501 -19.03 -38.04 -3.01
C LEU A 501 -20.04 -38.76 -2.11
N ASP A 502 -19.55 -39.65 -1.25
CA ASP A 502 -20.36 -40.63 -0.54
C ASP A 502 -21.39 -40.05 0.45
N ASN A 503 -21.41 -38.73 0.69
CA ASN A 503 -22.45 -38.04 1.48
C ASN A 503 -22.53 -36.49 1.32
N GLN A 504 -21.78 -35.84 0.43
CA GLN A 504 -21.50 -34.40 0.61
C GLN A 504 -21.82 -33.46 -0.56
N VAL A 505 -21.95 -33.89 -1.81
CA VAL A 505 -22.42 -33.00 -2.90
C VAL A 505 -23.26 -33.78 -3.90
N TRP A 506 -24.56 -33.51 -3.95
CA TRP A 506 -25.47 -34.12 -4.93
C TRP A 506 -25.84 -33.10 -5.99
N HIS A 507 -25.78 -33.51 -7.26
CA HIS A 507 -26.10 -32.67 -8.41
C HIS A 507 -27.28 -33.23 -9.19
N SER A 508 -28.34 -32.43 -9.38
CA SER A 508 -29.44 -32.72 -10.30
C SER A 508 -29.40 -31.76 -11.49
N SER A 509 -29.07 -32.24 -12.68
CA SER A 509 -29.51 -31.56 -13.92
C SER A 509 -30.96 -31.95 -14.19
N ARG A 510 -31.70 -31.09 -14.87
CA ARG A 510 -33.06 -31.39 -15.35
C ARG A 510 -33.10 -32.43 -16.48
N ASP A 511 -31.93 -32.84 -16.97
CA ASP A 511 -31.69 -33.90 -17.95
C ASP A 511 -30.90 -35.05 -17.34
#